data_AF-A0A4R0RQ50-F1
#
_entry.id   AF-A0A4R0RQ50-F1
#
_cell.length_a   1.000
_cell.length_b   1.000
_cell.length_c   1.000
_cell.angle_alpha   90.00
_cell.angle_beta   90.00
_cell.angle_gamma   90.00
#
_symmetry.space_group_name_H-M   'P 1'
#
loop_
_entity.id
_entity.type
_entity.pdbx_description
1 polymer ?
#
loop_
_entity_poly.entity_id
_entity_poly.type
_entity_poly.pdbx_seq_one_letter_code
_entity_poly.pdbx_strand_id
1 'polypeptide(L)'
;MVRSEDEHSSSDDDQGGAFAPTFEDSVPLFSATSFDHYFAQTSKPSRTSSNVFSTQTAPLSTQEYTTAIETAAQRPVLIRAGVPAYTSALPLYLSQLEAGFNLLMYGAGSKRHVLNALAVGIHNTKPVHVVVANSTAPGFDYKNVLSSIESIPEISSSPAQRGPEGQLARISKYFDVDARPRHLYLILHNIDAPPFRSAKATTALSWLCANPCIHVVASVDNIAFPVKFSLDRRISKLPAQAEGAKRSWLWHDVTTLQPYDFELSTADRSSLSGASQKTSATSHSRSDANSAVVLLSPDAARHILLSVTQKAKKLFALLGTRQLQSMDDTDASAKDPQGIGMEYGTLFSLARENFIATNDTALRALMSEFRDHGLMLSSVQSSGSGELVWIPLRKKALSELVTSIEQKQL
;
A
#
# COMPACT_ATOMS: atom_id res chain seq x y z
N MET A 1 8.65 43.14 75.59
CA MET A 1 9.27 44.47 75.78
C MET A 1 10.69 44.44 75.23
N VAL A 2 10.86 44.59 73.91
CA VAL A 2 12.13 44.90 73.22
C VAL A 2 11.71 45.62 71.92
N ARG A 3 11.74 46.96 71.91
CA ARG A 3 12.69 47.84 71.17
C ARG A 3 12.74 47.61 69.65
N SER A 4 12.18 48.60 68.92
CA SER A 4 12.72 49.35 67.77
C SER A 4 14.02 48.82 67.15
N GLU A 5 14.22 48.73 65.83
CA GLU A 5 14.21 49.79 64.77
C GLU A 5 14.69 49.05 63.47
N ASP A 6 14.08 49.22 62.28
CA ASP A 6 14.60 49.93 61.08
C ASP A 6 14.45 48.99 59.85
N GLU A 7 14.23 49.34 58.58
CA GLU A 7 14.08 50.60 57.84
C GLU A 7 13.49 50.27 56.42
N HIS A 8 12.51 51.08 55.97
CA HIS A 8 12.22 51.63 54.62
C HIS A 8 12.73 50.90 53.35
N SER A 9 11.98 50.65 52.26
CA SER A 9 11.13 51.50 51.38
C SER A 9 10.68 50.56 50.21
N SER A 10 9.65 50.73 49.37
CA SER A 10 9.08 51.89 48.69
C SER A 10 7.81 51.45 47.92
N SER A 11 6.84 52.38 47.84
CA SER A 11 5.78 52.56 46.82
C SER A 11 4.82 51.42 46.48
N ASP A 12 3.64 51.42 47.13
CA ASP A 12 2.40 50.83 46.63
C ASP A 12 1.32 51.91 46.48
N ASP A 13 0.58 51.79 45.37
CA ASP A 13 -0.84 52.10 45.18
C ASP A 13 -1.35 53.55 45.25
N ASP A 14 -1.54 54.16 44.07
CA ASP A 14 -2.89 54.64 43.69
C ASP A 14 -2.98 54.98 42.18
N GLN A 15 -3.49 54.05 41.35
CA GLN A 15 -4.12 54.38 40.07
C GLN A 15 -5.35 53.50 39.86
N GLY A 16 -6.49 54.16 39.66
CA GLY A 16 -7.80 53.55 39.46
C GLY A 16 -7.81 52.47 38.39
N GLY A 17 -8.20 51.26 38.79
CA GLY A 17 -8.43 50.13 37.91
C GLY A 17 -9.56 50.42 36.93
N ALA A 18 -9.19 50.83 35.72
CA ALA A 18 -10.06 50.72 34.57
C ALA A 18 -10.31 49.22 34.33
N PHE A 19 -11.55 48.78 34.58
CA PHE A 19 -12.06 47.50 34.08
C PHE A 19 -12.00 47.54 32.55
N ALA A 20 -10.89 47.09 31.97
CA ALA A 20 -10.84 46.72 30.57
C ALA A 20 -11.67 45.43 30.42
N PRO A 21 -12.79 45.44 29.68
CA PRO A 21 -13.51 44.21 29.42
C PRO A 21 -12.59 43.31 28.60
N THR A 22 -12.27 42.14 29.16
CA THR A 22 -11.64 41.04 28.45
C THR A 22 -12.56 40.63 27.30
N PHE A 23 -12.18 40.99 26.08
CA PHE A 23 -12.82 40.61 24.82
C PHE A 23 -12.55 39.12 24.51
N GLU A 24 -12.85 38.19 25.43
CA GLU A 24 -12.67 36.75 25.16
C GLU A 24 -13.93 36.05 24.64
N ASP A 25 -15.12 36.68 24.66
CA ASP A 25 -16.35 36.04 24.18
C ASP A 25 -17.12 36.87 23.13
N SER A 26 -16.42 37.53 22.20
CA SER A 26 -17.09 38.01 20.98
C SER A 26 -17.19 36.86 19.97
N VAL A 27 -18.38 36.29 19.82
CA VAL A 27 -18.70 35.41 18.70
C VAL A 27 -18.26 36.12 17.42
N PRO A 28 -17.35 35.55 16.61
CA PRO A 28 -16.79 36.27 15.47
C PRO A 28 -17.93 36.62 14.49
N LEU A 29 -18.03 37.90 14.13
CA LEU A 29 -18.99 38.46 13.17
C LEU A 29 -18.91 37.79 11.77
N PHE A 30 -17.83 37.06 11.51
CA PHE A 30 -17.64 36.23 10.34
C PHE A 30 -17.42 34.79 10.79
N SER A 31 -18.27 33.87 10.32
CA SER A 31 -17.99 32.43 10.43
C SER A 31 -16.68 32.15 9.72
N ALA A 32 -15.64 31.78 10.48
CA ALA A 32 -14.37 31.39 9.91
C ALA A 32 -14.59 30.29 8.86
N THR A 33 -14.11 30.50 7.64
CA THR A 33 -14.24 29.51 6.58
C THR A 33 -13.25 28.36 6.82
N SER A 34 -13.47 27.22 6.18
CA SER A 34 -12.51 26.10 6.23
C SER A 34 -11.11 26.50 5.77
N PHE A 35 -11.02 27.46 4.84
CA PHE A 35 -9.75 28.02 4.36
C PHE A 35 -9.06 28.87 5.43
N ASP A 36 -9.82 29.71 6.15
CA ASP A 36 -9.28 30.51 7.25
C ASP A 36 -8.71 29.62 8.35
N HIS A 37 -9.41 28.54 8.70
CA HIS A 37 -8.90 27.54 9.64
C HIS A 37 -7.61 26.88 9.14
N TYR A 38 -7.53 26.51 7.86
CA TYR A 38 -6.31 25.96 7.29
C TYR A 38 -5.14 26.96 7.38
N PHE A 39 -5.31 28.20 6.92
CA PHE A 39 -4.25 29.21 6.97
C PHE A 39 -3.87 29.60 8.40
N ALA A 40 -4.84 29.69 9.31
CA ALA A 40 -4.59 29.96 10.73
C ALA A 40 -3.86 28.80 11.42
N GLN A 41 -4.11 27.55 11.04
CA GLN A 41 -3.37 26.40 11.56
C GLN A 41 -1.96 26.28 10.96
N THR A 42 -1.81 26.59 9.67
CA THR A 42 -0.53 26.47 8.96
C THR A 42 0.42 27.63 9.25
N SER A 43 -0.10 28.80 9.59
CA SER A 43 0.69 29.98 9.98
C SER A 43 1.17 29.95 11.44
N LYS A 44 0.57 29.13 12.29
CA LYS A 44 1.03 28.95 13.68
C LYS A 44 2.38 28.23 13.69
N PRO A 45 3.37 28.72 14.46
CA PRO A 45 4.64 28.01 14.61
C PRO A 45 4.41 26.63 15.22
N SER A 46 5.07 25.61 14.70
CA SER A 46 4.96 24.22 15.15
C SER A 46 5.56 24.05 16.54
N ARG A 47 4.77 24.30 17.58
CA ARG A 47 5.12 23.98 18.97
C ARG A 47 4.83 22.50 19.20
N THR A 48 5.84 21.65 19.06
CA THR A 48 5.72 20.22 19.38
C THR A 48 5.99 20.00 20.86
N SER A 49 5.13 19.21 21.52
CA SER A 49 5.45 18.67 22.84
C SER A 49 6.53 17.58 22.68
N SER A 50 7.46 17.47 23.63
CA SER A 50 8.47 16.39 23.69
C SER A 50 7.90 15.03 24.11
N ASN A 51 6.58 14.86 24.07
CA ASN A 51 5.90 13.60 24.38
C ASN A 51 6.17 12.59 23.28
N VAL A 52 7.16 11.73 23.52
CA VAL A 52 7.47 10.62 22.62
C VAL A 52 6.48 9.49 22.91
N PHE A 53 5.81 8.99 21.87
CA PHE A 53 4.80 7.93 22.01
C PHE A 53 5.36 6.67 22.72
N SER A 54 6.63 6.35 22.48
CA SER A 54 7.31 5.21 23.13
C SER A 54 7.54 5.37 24.63
N THR A 55 7.49 6.60 25.19
CA THR A 55 7.64 6.82 26.63
C THR A 55 6.30 6.74 27.37
N GLN A 56 5.19 6.97 26.67
CA GLN A 56 3.85 6.98 27.27
C GLN A 56 3.14 5.63 27.14
N THR A 57 3.41 4.88 26.08
CA THR A 57 2.77 3.58 25.83
C THR A 57 3.82 2.52 25.56
N ALA A 58 3.77 1.43 26.34
CA ALA A 58 4.57 0.24 26.07
C ALA A 58 4.11 -0.38 24.74
N PRO A 59 5.04 -0.82 23.88
CA PRO A 59 4.67 -1.51 22.65
C PRO A 59 4.00 -2.84 23.00
N LEU A 60 2.88 -3.14 22.35
CA LEU A 60 2.23 -4.44 22.45
C LEU A 60 3.14 -5.51 21.85
N SER A 61 3.26 -6.65 22.52
CA SER A 61 3.86 -7.83 21.90
C SER A 61 2.99 -8.32 20.74
N THR A 62 3.59 -9.06 19.80
CA THR A 62 2.86 -9.62 18.65
C THR A 62 1.68 -10.49 19.09
N GLN A 63 1.83 -11.25 20.17
CA GLN A 63 0.79 -12.12 20.71
C GLN A 63 -0.38 -11.35 21.34
N GLU A 64 -0.07 -10.30 22.12
CA GLU A 64 -1.10 -9.41 22.67
C GLU A 64 -1.83 -8.67 21.57
N TYR A 65 -1.12 -8.25 20.52
CA TYR A 65 -1.73 -7.61 19.36
C TYR A 65 -2.68 -8.56 18.63
N THR A 66 -2.27 -9.79 18.31
CA THR A 66 -3.14 -10.75 17.59
C THR A 66 -4.37 -11.10 18.41
N THR A 67 -4.21 -11.39 19.69
CA THR A 67 -5.33 -11.70 20.60
C THR A 67 -6.29 -10.52 20.75
N ALA A 68 -5.78 -9.29 20.86
CA ALA A 68 -6.62 -8.10 20.92
C ALA A 68 -7.41 -7.85 19.62
N ILE A 69 -6.77 -8.07 18.45
CA ILE A 69 -7.43 -7.93 17.15
C ILE A 69 -8.49 -9.01 16.93
N GLU A 70 -8.21 -10.26 17.31
CA GLU A 70 -9.19 -11.35 17.26
C GLU A 70 -10.40 -11.06 18.16
N THR A 71 -10.15 -10.56 19.37
CA THR A 71 -11.21 -10.14 20.31
C THR A 71 -12.01 -8.97 19.75
N ALA A 72 -11.35 -8.01 19.09
CA ALA A 72 -12.00 -6.88 18.46
C ALA A 72 -12.87 -7.30 17.26
N ALA A 73 -12.42 -8.27 16.46
CA ALA A 73 -13.17 -8.81 15.33
C ALA A 73 -14.47 -9.52 15.75
N GLN A 74 -14.50 -10.06 16.98
CA GLN A 74 -15.71 -10.66 17.56
C GLN A 74 -16.73 -9.63 18.05
N ARG A 75 -16.34 -8.34 18.18
CA ARG A 75 -17.28 -7.31 18.62
C ARG A 75 -18.30 -7.05 17.51
N PRO A 76 -19.60 -7.02 17.83
CA PRO A 76 -20.63 -6.74 16.83
C PRO A 76 -20.43 -5.32 16.28
N VAL A 77 -20.38 -5.20 14.96
CA VAL A 77 -20.33 -3.91 14.28
C VAL A 77 -21.63 -3.15 14.60
N LEU A 78 -21.51 -2.03 15.32
CA LEU A 78 -22.64 -1.22 15.80
C LEU A 78 -23.47 -0.62 14.66
N ILE A 79 -22.90 -0.47 13.46
CA ILE A 79 -23.58 0.12 12.30
C ILE A 79 -23.80 -0.98 11.25
N ARG A 80 -25.01 -1.54 11.23
CA ARG A 80 -25.51 -2.40 10.15
C ARG A 80 -25.99 -1.53 8.98
N ALA A 81 -25.09 -0.79 8.33
CA ALA A 81 -25.31 -0.41 6.93
C ALA A 81 -25.15 -1.70 6.11
N GLY A 82 -26.16 -2.57 6.19
CA GLY A 82 -26.05 -3.95 5.80
C GLY A 82 -25.85 -4.09 4.29
N VAL A 83 -24.99 -5.03 3.90
CA VAL A 83 -24.94 -5.57 2.53
C VAL A 83 -26.35 -5.81 1.94
N PRO A 84 -27.37 -6.28 2.70
CA PRO A 84 -28.75 -6.39 2.21
C PRO A 84 -29.34 -5.12 1.58
N ALA A 85 -29.06 -3.94 2.16
CA ALA A 85 -29.59 -2.67 1.68
C ALA A 85 -29.03 -2.36 0.28
N TYR A 86 -27.73 -2.56 0.08
CA TYR A 86 -27.09 -2.33 -1.21
C TYR A 86 -27.43 -3.42 -2.24
N THR A 87 -27.66 -4.66 -1.81
CA THR A 87 -28.16 -5.71 -2.73
C THR A 87 -29.57 -5.45 -3.22
N SER A 88 -30.41 -4.74 -2.44
CA SER A 88 -31.76 -4.36 -2.91
C SER A 88 -31.72 -3.35 -4.06
N ALA A 89 -30.64 -2.55 -4.15
CA ALA A 89 -30.40 -1.60 -5.24
C ALA A 89 -29.78 -2.23 -6.50
N LEU A 90 -29.56 -3.56 -6.52
CA LEU A 90 -28.97 -4.26 -7.65
C LEU A 90 -29.71 -4.02 -8.99
N PRO A 91 -31.06 -4.03 -9.06
CA PRO A 91 -31.77 -3.75 -10.30
C PRO A 91 -31.50 -2.35 -10.84
N LEU A 92 -31.34 -1.36 -9.94
CA LEU A 92 -31.00 0.01 -10.31
C LEU A 92 -29.59 0.04 -10.93
N TYR A 93 -28.61 -0.58 -10.27
CA TYR A 93 -27.25 -0.63 -10.79
C TYR A 93 -27.17 -1.34 -12.16
N LEU A 94 -27.89 -2.45 -12.33
CA LEU A 94 -27.99 -3.14 -13.62
C LEU A 94 -28.57 -2.24 -14.71
N SER A 95 -29.67 -1.53 -14.43
CA SER A 95 -30.28 -0.62 -15.40
C SER A 95 -29.34 0.51 -15.84
N GLN A 96 -28.52 1.02 -14.93
CA GLN A 96 -27.53 2.07 -15.21
C GLN A 96 -26.36 1.55 -16.04
N LEU A 97 -25.89 0.33 -15.75
CA LEU A 97 -24.86 -0.34 -16.56
C LEU A 97 -25.38 -0.62 -17.98
N GLU A 98 -26.61 -1.09 -18.10
CA GLU A 98 -27.25 -1.34 -19.40
C GLU A 98 -27.50 -0.07 -20.22
N ALA A 99 -27.84 1.04 -19.55
CA ALA A 99 -27.91 2.36 -20.17
C ALA A 99 -26.52 2.89 -20.61
N GLY A 100 -25.45 2.21 -20.20
CA GLY A 100 -24.09 2.47 -20.62
C GLY A 100 -23.31 3.44 -19.78
N PHE A 101 -23.66 3.55 -18.50
CA PHE A 101 -22.84 4.26 -17.52
C PHE A 101 -21.86 3.30 -16.84
N ASN A 102 -20.69 3.81 -16.47
CA ASN A 102 -19.79 3.11 -15.56
C ASN A 102 -20.15 3.49 -14.11
N LEU A 103 -20.04 2.58 -13.16
CA LEU A 103 -20.40 2.84 -11.77
C LEU A 103 -19.15 3.01 -10.91
N LEU A 104 -19.14 4.05 -10.08
CA LEU A 104 -18.09 4.34 -9.12
C LEU A 104 -18.66 4.38 -7.71
N MET A 105 -18.25 3.43 -6.88
CA MET A 105 -18.67 3.32 -5.49
C MET A 105 -17.64 3.98 -4.57
N TYR A 106 -18.06 5.03 -3.89
CA TYR A 106 -17.27 5.73 -2.88
C TYR A 106 -17.94 5.60 -1.51
N GLY A 107 -17.27 6.05 -0.46
CA GLY A 107 -17.80 5.98 0.91
C GLY A 107 -16.81 5.36 1.87
N ALA A 108 -17.00 5.63 3.16
CA ALA A 108 -16.13 5.16 4.21
C ALA A 108 -16.38 3.68 4.54
N GLY A 109 -15.30 2.92 4.66
CA GLY A 109 -15.31 1.48 4.96
C GLY A 109 -15.09 0.59 3.74
N SER A 110 -14.79 -0.68 4.02
CA SER A 110 -14.57 -1.68 2.97
C SER A 110 -15.85 -1.92 2.16
N LYS A 111 -15.74 -1.75 0.83
CA LYS A 111 -16.82 -1.99 -0.14
C LYS A 111 -16.75 -3.39 -0.74
N ARG A 112 -15.77 -4.20 -0.33
CA ARG A 112 -15.48 -5.50 -0.91
C ARG A 112 -16.69 -6.45 -0.85
N HIS A 113 -17.35 -6.53 0.30
CA HIS A 113 -18.52 -7.39 0.48
C HIS A 113 -19.69 -6.97 -0.42
N VAL A 114 -19.92 -5.67 -0.56
CA VAL A 114 -21.00 -5.13 -1.41
C VAL A 114 -20.72 -5.43 -2.88
N LEU A 115 -19.50 -5.15 -3.35
CA LEU A 115 -19.11 -5.42 -4.74
C LEU A 115 -19.10 -6.91 -5.08
N ASN A 116 -18.69 -7.78 -4.15
CA ASN A 116 -18.75 -9.23 -4.36
C ASN A 116 -20.19 -9.74 -4.37
N ALA A 117 -21.06 -9.22 -3.49
CA ALA A 117 -22.48 -9.54 -3.51
C ALA A 117 -23.14 -9.08 -4.82
N LEU A 118 -22.75 -7.91 -5.33
CA LEU A 118 -23.17 -7.42 -6.64
C LEU A 118 -22.66 -8.33 -7.76
N ALA A 119 -21.39 -8.77 -7.72
CA ALA A 119 -20.85 -9.73 -8.70
C ALA A 119 -21.67 -11.02 -8.79
N VAL A 120 -21.96 -11.61 -7.62
CA VAL A 120 -22.77 -12.84 -7.50
C VAL A 120 -24.19 -12.59 -7.98
N GLY A 121 -24.80 -11.46 -7.60
CA GLY A 121 -26.15 -11.12 -8.03
C GLY A 121 -26.27 -10.90 -9.54
N ILE A 122 -25.28 -10.26 -10.18
CA ILE A 122 -25.22 -10.09 -11.64
C ILE A 122 -25.13 -11.45 -12.33
N HIS A 123 -24.23 -12.31 -11.86
CA HIS A 123 -24.03 -13.65 -12.43
C HIS A 123 -25.28 -14.52 -12.31
N ASN A 124 -26.00 -14.43 -11.18
CA ASN A 124 -27.23 -15.19 -10.97
C ASN A 124 -28.40 -14.67 -11.80
N THR A 125 -28.41 -13.38 -12.16
CA THR A 125 -29.51 -12.76 -12.91
C THR A 125 -29.41 -13.04 -14.41
N LYS A 126 -28.18 -13.06 -14.96
CA LYS A 126 -27.93 -13.25 -16.40
C LYS A 126 -26.73 -14.15 -16.63
N PRO A 127 -26.74 -15.01 -17.68
CA PRO A 127 -25.58 -15.78 -18.08
C PRO A 127 -24.55 -14.87 -18.77
N VAL A 128 -23.85 -14.04 -17.98
CA VAL A 128 -22.84 -13.07 -18.43
C VAL A 128 -21.50 -13.36 -17.77
N HIS A 129 -20.43 -12.95 -18.44
CA HIS A 129 -19.08 -13.07 -17.90
C HIS A 129 -18.85 -11.97 -16.86
N VAL A 130 -18.42 -12.35 -15.67
CA VAL A 130 -18.08 -11.43 -14.58
C VAL A 130 -16.61 -11.65 -14.20
N VAL A 131 -15.82 -10.59 -14.24
CA VAL A 131 -14.41 -10.60 -13.84
C VAL A 131 -14.26 -9.69 -12.63
N VAL A 132 -13.76 -10.25 -11.52
CA VAL A 132 -13.49 -9.51 -10.29
C VAL A 132 -11.99 -9.33 -10.12
N ALA A 133 -11.52 -8.09 -10.12
CA ALA A 133 -10.12 -7.73 -9.97
C ALA A 133 -9.84 -7.13 -8.59
N ASN A 134 -8.99 -7.80 -7.81
CA ASN A 134 -8.57 -7.36 -6.49
C ASN A 134 -7.24 -6.61 -6.57
N SER A 135 -7.30 -5.29 -6.73
CA SER A 135 -6.09 -4.48 -6.98
C SER A 135 -5.22 -4.22 -5.74
N THR A 136 -5.76 -4.44 -4.55
CA THR A 136 -5.05 -4.30 -3.27
C THR A 136 -4.24 -5.52 -2.89
N ALA A 137 -4.39 -6.64 -3.62
CA ALA A 137 -3.66 -7.87 -3.39
C ALA A 137 -2.15 -7.72 -3.70
N PRO A 138 -1.26 -8.38 -2.95
CA PRO A 138 0.17 -8.35 -3.23
C PRO A 138 0.45 -9.01 -4.59
N GLY A 139 1.33 -8.40 -5.40
CA GLY A 139 1.68 -8.91 -6.73
C GLY A 139 0.62 -8.70 -7.82
N PHE A 140 -0.46 -7.95 -7.54
CA PHE A 140 -1.43 -7.61 -8.56
C PHE A 140 -0.84 -6.61 -9.58
N ASP A 141 -0.95 -6.95 -10.87
CA ASP A 141 -0.64 -6.06 -11.99
C ASP A 141 -1.89 -5.91 -12.89
N TYR A 142 -2.04 -4.78 -13.57
CA TYR A 142 -3.15 -4.54 -14.49
C TYR A 142 -3.13 -5.52 -15.68
N LYS A 143 -1.94 -6.04 -16.03
CA LYS A 143 -1.78 -7.10 -17.03
C LYS A 143 -2.53 -8.38 -16.66
N ASN A 144 -2.64 -8.70 -15.38
CA ASN A 144 -3.37 -9.89 -14.93
C ASN A 144 -4.87 -9.75 -15.22
N VAL A 145 -5.41 -8.53 -15.18
CA VAL A 145 -6.80 -8.26 -15.60
C VAL A 145 -6.96 -8.54 -17.09
N LEU A 146 -6.04 -8.05 -17.92
CA LEU A 146 -6.08 -8.31 -19.37
C LEU A 146 -5.97 -9.81 -19.66
N SER A 147 -5.02 -10.51 -19.03
CA SER A 147 -4.87 -11.97 -19.16
C SER A 147 -6.11 -12.73 -18.68
N SER A 148 -6.77 -12.27 -17.62
CA SER A 148 -8.01 -12.88 -17.12
C SER A 148 -9.16 -12.69 -18.11
N ILE A 149 -9.27 -11.52 -18.76
CA ILE A 149 -10.25 -11.31 -19.82
C ILE A 149 -9.94 -12.20 -21.03
N GLU A 150 -8.66 -12.36 -21.41
CA GLU A 150 -8.27 -13.24 -22.53
C GLU A 150 -8.52 -14.72 -22.27
N SER A 151 -8.48 -15.15 -21.00
CA SER A 151 -8.77 -16.54 -20.61
C SER A 151 -10.22 -16.96 -20.85
N ILE A 152 -11.11 -16.03 -21.22
CA ILE A 152 -12.46 -16.34 -21.67
C ILE A 152 -12.33 -17.19 -22.95
N PRO A 153 -12.85 -18.44 -22.98
CA PRO A 153 -12.54 -19.44 -24.02
C PRO A 153 -12.76 -18.97 -25.46
N GLU A 154 -13.69 -18.04 -25.66
CA GLU A 154 -14.05 -17.51 -26.97
C GLU A 154 -13.07 -16.44 -27.50
N ILE A 155 -12.21 -15.86 -26.65
CA ILE A 155 -11.21 -14.83 -27.01
C ILE A 155 -9.85 -15.48 -27.33
N SER A 156 -9.56 -16.60 -26.65
CA SER A 156 -8.30 -17.34 -26.76
C SER A 156 -8.04 -17.99 -28.14
N SER A 157 -9.03 -18.03 -29.04
CA SER A 157 -8.90 -18.62 -30.38
C SER A 157 -8.26 -17.69 -31.43
N SER A 158 -7.98 -16.43 -31.08
CA SER A 158 -7.36 -15.43 -31.96
C SER A 158 -5.83 -15.43 -31.80
N PRO A 159 -5.03 -15.24 -32.88
CA PRO A 159 -3.57 -15.29 -32.79
C PRO A 159 -3.02 -14.24 -31.81
N ALA A 160 -2.20 -14.69 -30.86
CA ALA A 160 -1.63 -13.86 -29.81
C ALA A 160 -0.60 -12.86 -30.37
N GLN A 161 -1.00 -11.61 -30.56
CA GLN A 161 -0.07 -10.48 -30.61
C GLN A 161 0.53 -10.25 -29.20
N ARG A 162 1.85 -10.10 -29.12
CA ARG A 162 2.59 -9.93 -27.86
C ARG A 162 2.45 -8.49 -27.35
N GLY A 163 2.20 -8.35 -26.05
CA GLY A 163 2.19 -7.07 -25.35
C GLY A 163 0.78 -6.58 -24.98
N PRO A 164 0.66 -5.71 -23.95
CA PRO A 164 -0.62 -5.30 -23.36
C PRO A 164 -1.51 -4.51 -24.33
N GLU A 165 -0.93 -3.76 -25.27
CA GLU A 165 -1.67 -3.01 -26.29
C GLU A 165 -2.30 -3.94 -27.35
N GLY A 166 -1.58 -5.00 -27.73
CA GLY A 166 -2.11 -6.03 -28.63
C GLY A 166 -3.19 -6.89 -27.97
N GLN A 167 -3.05 -7.17 -26.66
CA GLN A 167 -4.11 -7.81 -25.86
C GLN A 167 -5.36 -6.91 -25.82
N LEU A 168 -5.17 -5.63 -25.53
CA LEU A 168 -6.24 -4.65 -25.51
C LEU A 168 -6.98 -4.64 -26.85
N ALA A 169 -6.29 -4.40 -27.98
CA ALA A 169 -6.90 -4.35 -29.31
C ALA A 169 -7.76 -5.58 -29.66
N ARG A 170 -7.33 -6.79 -29.24
CA ARG A 170 -8.13 -8.02 -29.39
C ARG A 170 -9.43 -7.97 -28.60
N ILE A 171 -9.36 -7.50 -27.36
CA ILE A 171 -10.52 -7.38 -26.47
C ILE A 171 -11.58 -6.47 -27.09
N SER A 172 -11.25 -5.29 -27.64
CA SER A 172 -12.27 -4.46 -28.37
C SER A 172 -12.83 -5.24 -29.52
N LYS A 173 -11.97 -5.80 -30.37
CA LYS A 173 -12.44 -6.42 -31.61
C LYS A 173 -13.41 -7.55 -31.31
N TYR A 174 -13.19 -8.27 -30.21
CA TYR A 174 -14.09 -9.31 -29.76
C TYR A 174 -15.38 -8.77 -29.14
N PHE A 175 -15.31 -7.67 -28.38
CA PHE A 175 -16.46 -7.02 -27.73
C PHE A 175 -17.10 -5.92 -28.60
N ASP A 176 -16.79 -5.88 -29.89
CA ASP A 176 -17.35 -4.89 -30.81
C ASP A 176 -18.82 -5.20 -31.09
N VAL A 177 -19.63 -4.14 -31.22
CA VAL A 177 -21.10 -4.23 -31.24
C VAL A 177 -21.60 -5.02 -32.46
N ASP A 178 -20.89 -4.94 -33.58
CA ASP A 178 -21.32 -5.47 -34.87
C ASP A 178 -21.22 -7.00 -34.98
N ALA A 179 -20.49 -7.67 -34.09
CA ALA A 179 -20.19 -9.10 -34.20
C ALA A 179 -21.17 -10.01 -33.43
N ARG A 180 -21.65 -9.58 -32.25
CA ARG A 180 -22.67 -10.18 -31.35
C ARG A 180 -22.62 -9.42 -30.00
N PRO A 181 -23.74 -8.94 -29.43
CA PRO A 181 -23.72 -8.23 -28.16
C PRO A 181 -23.40 -9.20 -27.00
N ARG A 182 -22.12 -9.30 -26.65
CA ARG A 182 -21.63 -10.07 -25.51
C ARG A 182 -21.28 -9.10 -24.40
N HIS A 183 -21.89 -9.25 -23.25
CA HIS A 183 -21.64 -8.35 -22.13
C HIS A 183 -20.61 -8.92 -21.17
N LEU A 184 -19.61 -8.10 -20.83
CA LEU A 184 -18.61 -8.37 -19.81
C LEU A 184 -18.81 -7.40 -18.66
N TYR A 185 -18.94 -7.92 -17.43
CA TYR A 185 -18.98 -7.11 -16.22
C TYR A 185 -17.63 -7.17 -15.53
N LEU A 186 -16.97 -6.02 -15.42
CA LEU A 186 -15.67 -5.88 -14.78
C LEU A 186 -15.83 -5.15 -13.45
N ILE A 187 -15.54 -5.85 -12.36
CA ILE A 187 -15.62 -5.34 -11.00
C ILE A 187 -14.22 -5.09 -10.48
N LEU A 188 -13.88 -3.82 -10.29
CA LEU A 188 -12.58 -3.36 -9.85
C LEU A 188 -12.64 -2.93 -8.38
N HIS A 189 -12.01 -3.71 -7.51
CA HIS A 189 -11.76 -3.24 -6.15
C HIS A 189 -10.63 -2.20 -6.18
N ASN A 190 -10.80 -1.04 -5.53
CA ASN A 190 -9.81 0.04 -5.42
C ASN A 190 -9.14 0.45 -6.75
N ILE A 191 -9.86 1.15 -7.61
CA ILE A 191 -9.29 1.66 -8.88
C ILE A 191 -8.14 2.68 -8.66
N ASP A 192 -8.02 3.20 -7.45
CA ASP A 192 -6.97 4.10 -6.97
C ASP A 192 -5.70 3.40 -6.44
N ALA A 193 -5.68 2.07 -6.47
CA ALA A 193 -4.54 1.27 -6.04
C ALA A 193 -3.29 1.55 -6.90
N PRO A 194 -2.08 1.41 -6.34
CA PRO A 194 -0.82 1.70 -7.03
C PRO A 194 -0.68 1.08 -8.44
N PRO A 195 -1.10 -0.18 -8.71
CA PRO A 195 -0.98 -0.80 -10.02
C PRO A 195 -1.71 -0.04 -11.15
N PHE A 196 -2.80 0.67 -10.83
CA PHE A 196 -3.59 1.41 -11.80
C PHE A 196 -3.17 2.87 -12.01
N ARG A 197 -2.24 3.39 -11.19
CA ARG A 197 -1.73 4.77 -11.30
C ARG A 197 -0.78 4.97 -12.47
N SER A 198 -0.21 3.88 -13.00
CA SER A 198 0.67 3.95 -14.17
C SER A 198 -0.09 4.49 -15.38
N ALA A 199 0.53 5.38 -16.15
CA ALA A 199 -0.09 5.96 -17.34
C ALA A 199 -0.57 4.89 -18.33
N LYS A 200 0.18 3.79 -18.47
CA LYS A 200 -0.20 2.65 -19.33
C LYS A 200 -1.45 1.94 -18.84
N ALA A 201 -1.53 1.70 -17.52
CA ALA A 201 -2.68 1.05 -16.89
C ALA A 201 -3.93 1.92 -17.00
N THR A 202 -3.81 3.24 -16.77
CA THR A 202 -4.92 4.18 -16.92
C THR A 202 -5.41 4.24 -18.36
N THR A 203 -4.53 4.24 -19.36
CA THR A 203 -4.94 4.20 -20.79
C THR A 203 -5.67 2.90 -21.11
N ALA A 204 -5.17 1.74 -20.67
CA ALA A 204 -5.83 0.46 -20.88
C ALA A 204 -7.22 0.42 -20.22
N LEU A 205 -7.34 0.90 -18.97
CA LEU A 205 -8.62 1.01 -18.29
C LEU A 205 -9.58 1.97 -18.99
N SER A 206 -9.10 3.14 -19.44
CA SER A 206 -9.92 4.12 -20.16
C SER A 206 -10.55 3.50 -21.40
N TRP A 207 -9.80 2.67 -22.10
CA TRP A 207 -10.26 1.96 -23.28
C TRP A 207 -11.26 0.86 -22.95
N LEU A 208 -11.02 0.07 -21.89
CA LEU A 208 -12.01 -0.90 -21.40
C LEU A 208 -13.33 -0.21 -21.01
N CYS A 209 -13.27 0.94 -20.34
CA CYS A 209 -14.44 1.71 -19.92
C CYS A 209 -15.20 2.36 -21.09
N ALA A 210 -14.54 2.59 -22.22
CA ALA A 210 -15.16 3.17 -23.42
C ALA A 210 -15.96 2.16 -24.24
N ASN A 211 -15.70 0.85 -24.07
CA ASN A 211 -16.40 -0.18 -24.84
C ASN A 211 -17.87 -0.34 -24.36
N PRO A 212 -18.86 -0.34 -25.26
CA PRO A 212 -20.28 -0.43 -24.90
C PRO A 212 -20.70 -1.81 -24.37
N CYS A 213 -19.94 -2.84 -24.74
CA CYS A 213 -20.16 -4.22 -24.29
C CYS A 213 -19.48 -4.54 -22.95
N ILE A 214 -18.59 -3.66 -22.47
CA ILE A 214 -17.88 -3.82 -21.20
C ILE A 214 -18.47 -2.85 -20.19
N HIS A 215 -18.98 -3.40 -19.09
CA HIS A 215 -19.64 -2.69 -18.01
C HIS A 215 -18.71 -2.65 -16.81
N VAL A 216 -18.26 -1.47 -16.40
CA VAL A 216 -17.27 -1.34 -15.33
C VAL A 216 -17.92 -0.84 -14.05
N VAL A 217 -17.68 -1.56 -12.95
CA VAL A 217 -18.03 -1.16 -11.59
C VAL A 217 -16.73 -1.07 -10.80
N ALA A 218 -16.42 0.09 -10.24
CA ALA A 218 -15.19 0.31 -9.50
C ALA A 218 -15.46 0.85 -8.09
N SER A 219 -14.57 0.56 -7.14
CA SER A 219 -14.54 1.21 -5.83
C SER A 219 -13.36 2.15 -5.67
N VAL A 220 -13.55 3.17 -4.82
CA VAL A 220 -12.55 4.19 -4.47
C VAL A 220 -12.50 4.38 -2.96
N ASP A 221 -11.29 4.53 -2.42
CA ASP A 221 -11.09 4.85 -1.00
C ASP A 221 -10.28 6.13 -0.77
N ASN A 222 -9.43 6.52 -1.71
CA ASN A 222 -8.59 7.71 -1.54
C ASN A 222 -9.42 9.00 -1.66
N ILE A 223 -9.36 9.83 -0.62
CA ILE A 223 -10.01 11.15 -0.60
C ILE A 223 -9.53 12.04 -1.76
N ALA A 224 -8.25 11.93 -2.14
CA ALA A 224 -7.67 12.69 -3.24
C ALA A 224 -7.95 12.07 -4.63
N PHE A 225 -8.83 11.08 -4.73
CA PHE A 225 -9.13 10.38 -5.98
C PHE A 225 -9.62 11.32 -7.10
N PRO A 226 -10.58 12.24 -6.89
CA PRO A 226 -11.06 13.11 -7.98
C PRO A 226 -9.94 13.95 -8.62
N VAL A 227 -8.94 14.34 -7.82
CA VAL A 227 -7.77 15.10 -8.30
C VAL A 227 -6.81 14.21 -9.07
N LYS A 228 -6.58 12.98 -8.59
CA LYS A 228 -5.64 12.01 -9.20
C LYS A 228 -6.21 11.37 -10.47
N PHE A 229 -7.53 11.29 -10.56
CA PHE A 229 -8.23 10.49 -11.54
C PHE A 229 -9.13 11.36 -12.42
N SER A 230 -8.50 12.25 -13.21
CA SER A 230 -9.17 12.87 -14.34
C SER A 230 -9.08 11.92 -15.55
N LEU A 231 -10.00 10.95 -15.63
CA LEU A 231 -10.15 10.12 -16.83
C LEU A 231 -10.58 10.94 -18.05
N ASP A 232 -11.26 12.06 -17.81
CA ASP A 232 -11.77 12.95 -18.84
C ASP A 232 -10.66 13.53 -19.73
N ARG A 233 -9.48 13.79 -19.15
CA ARG A 233 -8.32 14.33 -19.89
C ARG A 233 -7.60 13.34 -20.79
N ARG A 234 -7.92 12.03 -20.70
CA ARG A 234 -7.26 10.97 -21.47
C ARG A 234 -8.22 10.22 -22.40
N ILE A 235 -9.52 10.26 -22.13
CA ILE A 235 -10.56 9.80 -23.07
C ILE A 235 -10.52 10.62 -24.37
N SER A 236 -10.10 11.89 -24.33
CA SER A 236 -9.89 12.74 -25.52
C SER A 236 -8.72 12.30 -26.43
N LYS A 237 -7.95 11.28 -26.04
CA LYS A 237 -6.86 10.70 -26.87
C LYS A 237 -7.23 9.36 -27.48
N LEU A 238 -8.45 8.86 -27.26
CA LEU A 238 -8.94 7.71 -28.01
C LEU A 238 -9.19 8.13 -29.48
N PRO A 239 -8.96 7.22 -30.44
CA PRO A 239 -9.19 7.51 -31.86
C PRO A 239 -10.66 7.94 -32.09
N ALA A 240 -10.86 8.83 -33.07
CA ALA A 240 -12.14 9.50 -33.39
C ALA A 240 -13.35 8.54 -33.56
N GLN A 241 -13.12 7.25 -33.83
CA GLN A 241 -14.18 6.23 -33.91
C GLN A 241 -14.82 5.90 -32.53
N ALA A 242 -14.18 6.24 -31.42
CA ALA A 242 -14.69 6.04 -30.05
C ALA A 242 -15.22 7.34 -29.40
N GLU A 243 -15.25 8.47 -30.13
CA GLU A 243 -15.73 9.75 -29.58
C GLU A 243 -17.25 9.75 -29.28
N GLY A 244 -18.02 8.88 -29.92
CA GLY A 244 -19.45 8.69 -29.62
C GLY A 244 -19.74 7.89 -28.34
N ALA A 245 -18.73 7.22 -27.76
CA ALA A 245 -18.88 6.25 -26.67
C ALA A 245 -18.13 6.66 -25.39
N LYS A 246 -18.14 7.95 -25.05
CA LYS A 246 -17.64 8.41 -23.74
C LYS A 246 -18.63 8.00 -22.65
N ARG A 247 -18.46 6.79 -22.12
CA ARG A 247 -19.26 6.33 -20.98
C ARG A 247 -18.82 7.09 -19.73
N SER A 248 -19.74 7.90 -19.21
CA SER A 248 -19.53 8.68 -18.00
C SER A 248 -19.63 7.80 -16.75
N TRP A 249 -19.05 8.29 -15.67
CA TRP A 249 -19.07 7.62 -14.36
C TRP A 249 -20.22 8.15 -13.51
N LEU A 250 -21.05 7.25 -13.00
CA LEU A 250 -22.06 7.55 -11.99
C LEU A 250 -21.51 7.23 -10.60
N TRP A 251 -21.61 8.21 -9.72
CA TRP A 251 -21.09 8.13 -8.36
C TRP A 251 -22.17 7.65 -7.41
N HIS A 252 -21.90 6.57 -6.70
CA HIS A 252 -22.79 6.00 -5.70
C HIS A 252 -22.13 5.99 -4.32
N ASP A 253 -22.84 6.54 -3.33
CA ASP A 253 -22.44 6.44 -1.94
C ASP A 253 -22.75 5.03 -1.42
N VAL A 254 -21.69 4.33 -1.03
CA VAL A 254 -21.69 3.01 -0.45
C VAL A 254 -20.83 3.05 0.81
N THR A 255 -21.27 3.87 1.78
CA THR A 255 -20.65 3.96 3.09
C THR A 255 -21.06 2.75 3.94
N THR A 256 -20.13 1.81 4.11
CA THR A 256 -20.35 0.55 4.84
C THR A 256 -19.85 0.60 6.27
N LEU A 257 -18.88 1.49 6.56
CA LEU A 257 -18.14 1.57 7.82
C LEU A 257 -17.51 0.24 8.26
N GLN A 258 -17.29 -0.67 7.31
CA GLN A 258 -16.61 -1.94 7.55
C GLN A 258 -15.08 -1.73 7.64
N PRO A 259 -14.39 -2.53 8.46
CA PRO A 259 -12.93 -2.46 8.57
C PRO A 259 -12.24 -2.84 7.24
N TYR A 260 -11.08 -2.23 6.98
CA TYR A 260 -10.26 -2.44 5.78
C TYR A 260 -9.25 -3.59 5.95
N ASP A 261 -9.70 -4.72 6.51
CA ASP A 261 -8.80 -5.80 6.91
C ASP A 261 -8.08 -6.45 5.73
N PHE A 262 -8.78 -6.62 4.61
CA PHE A 262 -8.21 -7.22 3.40
C PHE A 262 -7.29 -6.24 2.68
N GLU A 263 -7.72 -5.00 2.50
CA GLU A 263 -7.01 -3.96 1.78
C GLU A 263 -5.68 -3.60 2.47
N LEU A 264 -5.69 -3.63 3.81
CA LEU A 264 -4.52 -3.38 4.67
C LEU A 264 -3.80 -4.66 5.11
N SER A 265 -4.17 -5.84 4.60
CA SER A 265 -3.50 -7.11 4.95
C SER A 265 -2.00 -7.11 4.63
N THR A 266 -1.60 -6.39 3.60
CA THR A 266 -0.20 -6.26 3.15
C THR A 266 0.52 -5.07 3.78
N ALA A 267 -0.21 -4.21 4.49
CA ALA A 267 0.39 -3.07 5.18
C ALA A 267 0.91 -3.53 6.54
N ASP A 268 2.09 -3.06 6.91
CA ASP A 268 2.62 -3.30 8.26
C ASP A 268 1.77 -2.53 9.28
N ARG A 269 1.01 -3.28 10.08
CA ARG A 269 0.11 -2.74 11.10
C ARG A 269 0.85 -2.26 12.36
N SER A 270 2.12 -2.67 12.54
CA SER A 270 2.96 -2.25 13.66
C SER A 270 3.56 -0.85 13.45
N SER A 271 3.56 -0.36 12.20
CA SER A 271 4.10 0.93 11.83
C SER A 271 2.99 1.90 11.44
N LEU A 272 2.85 2.99 12.21
CA LEU A 272 1.98 4.12 11.83
C LEU A 272 2.39 4.73 10.48
N SER A 273 3.67 4.60 10.11
CA SER A 273 4.19 5.00 8.79
C SER A 273 3.96 3.94 7.70
N GLY A 274 3.69 2.67 8.07
CA GLY A 274 3.47 1.55 7.17
C GLY A 274 2.29 1.75 6.22
N ALA A 275 1.26 2.48 6.65
CA ALA A 275 0.16 2.90 5.78
C ALA A 275 0.58 3.89 4.67
N SER A 276 1.68 4.63 4.87
CA SER A 276 2.21 5.63 3.93
C SER A 276 3.41 5.15 3.11
N GLN A 277 4.03 4.00 3.42
CA GLN A 277 5.22 3.56 2.68
C GLN A 277 4.96 3.11 1.24
N LYS A 278 3.69 2.82 0.87
CA LYS A 278 3.32 2.65 -0.55
C LYS A 278 3.34 3.98 -1.35
N THR A 279 3.58 5.13 -0.71
CA THR A 279 3.65 6.44 -1.38
C THR A 279 5.04 7.08 -1.39
N SER A 280 6.06 6.47 -0.78
CA SER A 280 7.46 6.95 -0.87
C SER A 280 8.23 6.31 -2.03
N ALA A 281 7.59 6.16 -3.20
CA ALA A 281 8.23 5.84 -4.47
C ALA A 281 8.97 7.05 -5.09
N THR A 282 9.49 7.97 -4.26
CA THR A 282 10.39 9.05 -4.68
C THR A 282 11.87 8.68 -4.57
N SER A 283 12.19 7.43 -4.22
CA SER A 283 13.51 6.86 -4.49
C SER A 283 13.62 6.60 -5.99
N HIS A 284 14.22 7.55 -6.70
CA HIS A 284 14.84 7.28 -7.99
C HIS A 284 16.01 6.31 -7.76
N SER A 285 15.77 5.01 -7.90
CA SER A 285 16.83 4.08 -8.22
C SER A 285 16.38 3.13 -9.31
N ARG A 286 17.18 3.14 -10.38
CA ARG A 286 17.03 2.36 -11.59
C ARG A 286 17.63 0.98 -11.32
N SER A 287 16.80 -0.05 -11.20
CA SER A 287 17.06 -1.35 -11.82
C SER A 287 15.97 -2.36 -11.45
N ASP A 288 15.48 -3.01 -12.49
CA ASP A 288 14.88 -4.34 -12.55
C ASP A 288 13.63 -4.64 -11.70
N ALA A 289 12.52 -4.55 -12.43
CA ALA A 289 11.30 -5.30 -12.20
C ALA A 289 11.61 -6.79 -12.03
N ASN A 290 11.63 -7.29 -10.78
CA ASN A 290 11.16 -8.64 -10.41
C ASN A 290 11.26 -8.97 -8.92
N SER A 291 11.67 -8.04 -8.05
CA SER A 291 11.49 -8.25 -6.61
C SER A 291 10.88 -7.00 -6.01
N ALA A 292 9.57 -7.04 -5.74
CA ALA A 292 8.97 -6.08 -4.85
C ALA A 292 9.71 -6.22 -3.51
N VAL A 293 10.63 -5.30 -3.22
CA VAL A 293 11.36 -5.26 -1.96
C VAL A 293 10.34 -4.94 -0.88
N VAL A 294 9.68 -5.99 -0.39
CA VAL A 294 9.02 -5.99 0.90
C VAL A 294 10.15 -5.77 1.89
N LEU A 295 10.25 -4.55 2.43
CA LEU A 295 11.11 -4.31 3.59
C LEU A 295 10.60 -5.25 4.68
N LEU A 296 11.32 -6.36 4.88
CA LEU A 296 10.94 -7.35 5.88
C LEU A 296 10.98 -6.69 7.26
N SER A 297 9.88 -6.84 8.00
CA SER A 297 9.85 -6.45 9.41
C SER A 297 10.90 -7.29 10.17
N PRO A 298 11.62 -6.70 11.14
CA PRO A 298 12.58 -7.45 11.96
C PRO A 298 11.96 -8.68 12.63
N ASP A 299 10.68 -8.64 12.99
CA ASP A 299 10.01 -9.77 13.64
C ASP A 299 9.67 -10.89 12.65
N ALA A 300 9.36 -10.55 11.40
CA ALA A 300 9.20 -11.55 10.34
C ALA A 300 10.55 -12.26 10.10
N ALA A 301 11.65 -11.51 10.08
CA ALA A 301 13.00 -12.08 9.99
C ALA A 301 13.33 -12.99 11.17
N ARG A 302 12.98 -12.61 12.41
CA ARG A 302 13.12 -13.48 13.60
C ARG A 302 12.36 -14.79 13.43
N HIS A 303 11.10 -14.72 13.03
CA HIS A 303 10.26 -15.91 12.85
C HIS A 303 10.78 -16.85 11.76
N ILE A 304 11.25 -16.30 10.64
CA ILE A 304 11.85 -17.11 9.56
C ILE A 304 13.15 -17.75 10.06
N LEU A 305 14.00 -17.01 10.77
CA LEU A 305 15.25 -17.54 11.32
C LEU A 305 14.99 -18.72 12.27
N LEU A 306 13.90 -18.72 13.06
CA LEU A 306 13.52 -19.85 13.92
C LEU A 306 13.25 -21.14 13.13
N SER A 307 12.66 -21.03 11.94
CA SER A 307 12.31 -22.19 11.10
C SER A 307 13.46 -22.76 10.27
N VAL A 308 14.58 -22.06 10.20
CA VAL A 308 15.71 -22.36 9.30
C VAL A 308 16.76 -23.24 9.98
N THR A 309 17.49 -24.03 9.19
CA THR A 309 18.54 -24.93 9.70
C THR A 309 19.68 -24.18 10.43
N GLN A 310 20.34 -24.86 11.38
CA GLN A 310 21.47 -24.26 12.12
C GLN A 310 22.63 -23.80 11.22
N LYS A 311 22.86 -24.49 10.09
CA LYS A 311 23.88 -24.10 9.10
C LYS A 311 23.51 -22.79 8.41
N ALA A 312 22.25 -22.64 8.00
CA ALA A 312 21.77 -21.41 7.40
C ALA A 312 21.75 -20.25 8.41
N LYS A 313 21.40 -20.47 9.69
CA LYS A 313 21.57 -19.44 10.75
C LYS A 313 23.01 -18.95 10.88
N LYS A 314 23.99 -19.86 10.83
CA LYS A 314 25.42 -19.49 10.83
C LYS A 314 25.82 -18.71 9.58
N LEU A 315 25.30 -19.07 8.41
CA LEU A 315 25.53 -18.33 7.17
C LEU A 315 24.99 -16.90 7.27
N PHE A 316 23.77 -16.75 7.80
CA PHE A 316 23.13 -15.45 8.00
C PHE A 316 23.93 -14.59 8.99
N ALA A 317 24.38 -15.16 10.11
CA ALA A 317 25.22 -14.46 11.08
C ALA A 317 26.55 -14.00 10.43
N LEU A 318 27.22 -14.86 9.67
CA LEU A 318 28.47 -14.52 8.98
C LEU A 318 28.28 -13.35 8.00
N LEU A 319 27.24 -13.42 7.16
CA LEU A 319 26.93 -12.34 6.22
C LEU A 319 26.56 -11.05 6.97
N GLY A 320 25.73 -11.15 8.01
CA GLY A 320 25.28 -10.04 8.83
C GLY A 320 26.42 -9.31 9.55
N THR A 321 27.35 -10.03 10.18
CA THR A 321 28.51 -9.44 10.88
C THR A 321 29.40 -8.68 9.90
N ARG A 322 29.66 -9.24 8.71
CA ARG A 322 30.46 -8.56 7.68
C ARG A 322 29.74 -7.34 7.10
N GLN A 323 28.43 -7.44 6.91
CA GLN A 323 27.61 -6.33 6.45
C GLN A 323 27.59 -5.19 7.49
N LEU A 324 27.53 -5.51 8.78
CA LEU A 324 27.62 -4.53 9.88
C LEU A 324 28.99 -3.84 9.92
N GLN A 325 30.08 -4.59 9.77
CA GLN A 325 31.44 -4.02 9.68
C GLN A 325 31.55 -3.04 8.50
N SER A 326 31.04 -3.41 7.33
CA SER A 326 31.02 -2.51 6.16
C SER A 326 30.15 -1.26 6.40
N MET A 327 29.04 -1.38 7.15
CA MET A 327 28.20 -0.25 7.58
C MET A 327 28.81 0.60 8.72
N ASP A 328 29.85 0.11 9.41
CA ASP A 328 30.61 0.87 10.41
C ASP A 328 31.75 1.66 9.74
N ASP A 329 32.43 1.05 8.76
CA ASP A 329 33.52 1.68 8.02
C ASP A 329 33.00 2.76 7.04
N THR A 330 31.79 2.60 6.54
CA THR A 330 31.09 3.61 5.74
C THR A 330 30.13 4.38 6.64
N ASP A 331 30.54 5.56 7.09
CA ASP A 331 29.72 6.50 7.91
C ASP A 331 28.51 7.09 7.12
N ALA A 332 28.06 6.38 6.10
CA ALA A 332 26.97 6.75 5.22
C ALA A 332 25.69 6.06 5.69
N SER A 333 24.76 6.89 6.19
CA SER A 333 23.33 6.57 6.27
C SER A 333 22.86 5.89 4.97
N ALA A 334 22.81 4.56 5.00
CA ALA A 334 22.47 3.66 3.92
C ALA A 334 21.29 4.14 3.04
N LYS A 335 21.59 4.48 1.78
CA LYS A 335 20.58 4.57 0.72
C LYS A 335 20.89 3.71 -0.51
N ASP A 336 22.14 3.26 -0.68
CA ASP A 336 22.50 2.38 -1.79
C ASP A 336 22.78 0.94 -1.29
N PRO A 337 21.91 -0.03 -1.60
CA PRO A 337 22.08 -1.43 -1.21
C PRO A 337 23.34 -2.09 -1.82
N GLN A 338 23.86 -1.52 -2.91
CA GLN A 338 24.97 -2.07 -3.68
C GLN A 338 26.35 -1.76 -3.06
N GLY A 339 26.46 -0.72 -2.22
CA GLY A 339 27.73 -0.40 -1.55
C GLY A 339 27.99 -1.25 -0.30
N ILE A 340 26.96 -1.93 0.21
CA ILE A 340 26.99 -2.66 1.48
C ILE A 340 27.01 -4.19 1.26
N GLY A 341 26.75 -4.63 0.02
CA GLY A 341 26.72 -6.06 -0.29
C GLY A 341 28.11 -6.68 -0.39
N MET A 342 28.16 -8.00 -0.16
CA MET A 342 29.37 -8.81 -0.27
C MET A 342 29.40 -9.53 -1.61
N GLU A 343 30.58 -9.67 -2.19
CA GLU A 343 30.76 -10.51 -3.38
C GLU A 343 30.55 -12.00 -3.04
N TYR A 344 29.83 -12.72 -3.91
CA TYR A 344 29.55 -14.15 -3.76
C TYR A 344 30.83 -14.98 -3.59
N GLY A 345 31.91 -14.65 -4.32
CA GLY A 345 33.19 -15.34 -4.20
C GLY A 345 33.79 -15.22 -2.80
N THR A 346 33.73 -14.03 -2.19
CA THR A 346 34.18 -13.79 -0.82
C THR A 346 33.31 -14.54 0.19
N LEU A 347 31.98 -14.50 0.01
CA LEU A 347 31.05 -15.22 0.87
C LEU A 347 31.30 -16.73 0.83
N PHE A 348 31.58 -17.28 -0.35
CA PHE A 348 31.88 -18.70 -0.54
C PHE A 348 33.17 -19.12 0.18
N SER A 349 34.25 -18.34 0.03
CA SER A 349 35.51 -18.60 0.75
C SER A 349 35.31 -18.61 2.27
N LEU A 350 34.59 -17.62 2.80
CA LEU A 350 34.29 -17.53 4.23
C LEU A 350 33.37 -18.66 4.72
N ALA A 351 32.37 -19.03 3.93
CA ALA A 351 31.48 -20.14 4.24
C ALA A 351 32.25 -21.48 4.28
N ARG A 352 33.26 -21.64 3.42
CA ARG A 352 34.14 -22.82 3.41
C ARG A 352 35.07 -22.84 4.63
N GLU A 353 35.68 -21.71 4.97
CA GLU A 353 36.54 -21.57 6.15
C GLU A 353 35.80 -21.84 7.46
N ASN A 354 34.53 -21.44 7.56
CA ASN A 354 33.68 -21.66 8.74
C ASN A 354 32.93 -23.01 8.69
N PHE A 355 33.27 -23.91 7.76
CA PHE A 355 32.65 -25.23 7.58
C PHE A 355 31.11 -25.19 7.43
N ILE A 356 30.57 -24.12 6.85
CA ILE A 356 29.12 -23.92 6.63
C ILE A 356 28.67 -24.66 5.37
N ALA A 357 29.39 -24.45 4.26
CA ALA A 357 29.13 -25.09 2.97
C ALA A 357 30.42 -25.70 2.42
N THR A 358 30.35 -26.96 1.97
CA THR A 358 31.50 -27.72 1.46
C THR A 358 31.70 -27.54 -0.05
N ASN A 359 30.63 -27.26 -0.79
CA ASN A 359 30.64 -27.04 -2.24
C ASN A 359 29.70 -25.89 -2.61
N ASP A 360 29.85 -25.38 -3.85
CA ASP A 360 29.06 -24.26 -4.38
C ASP A 360 27.55 -24.57 -4.37
N THR A 361 27.19 -25.81 -4.71
CA THR A 361 25.78 -26.24 -4.76
C THR A 361 25.11 -26.21 -3.39
N ALA A 362 25.81 -26.60 -2.31
CA ALA A 362 25.28 -26.50 -0.95
C ALA A 362 25.10 -25.04 -0.52
N LEU A 363 26.02 -24.14 -0.88
CA LEU A 363 25.86 -22.72 -0.55
C LEU A 363 24.65 -22.12 -1.27
N ARG A 364 24.50 -22.40 -2.57
CA ARG A 364 23.36 -21.92 -3.37
C ARG A 364 22.02 -22.43 -2.84
N ALA A 365 21.97 -23.68 -2.35
CA ALA A 365 20.77 -24.23 -1.74
C ALA A 365 20.36 -23.51 -0.44
N LEU A 366 21.33 -23.16 0.41
CA LEU A 366 21.07 -22.37 1.62
C LEU A 366 20.64 -20.94 1.27
N MET A 367 21.25 -20.34 0.24
CA MET A 367 20.89 -19.00 -0.22
C MET A 367 19.52 -18.95 -0.91
N SER A 368 19.11 -20.00 -1.62
CA SER A 368 17.78 -20.04 -2.25
C SER A 368 16.67 -20.00 -1.21
N GLU A 369 16.84 -20.70 -0.07
CA GLU A 369 15.89 -20.64 1.05
C GLU A 369 15.74 -19.20 1.57
N PHE A 370 16.85 -18.49 1.77
CA PHE A 370 16.81 -17.09 2.19
C PHE A 370 16.23 -16.14 1.13
N ARG A 371 16.45 -16.41 -0.15
CA ARG A 371 15.93 -15.60 -1.25
C ARG A 371 14.42 -15.76 -1.40
N ASP A 372 13.91 -16.99 -1.25
CA ASP A 372 12.49 -17.30 -1.32
C ASP A 372 11.72 -16.61 -0.18
N HIS A 373 12.37 -16.42 0.97
CA HIS A 373 11.84 -15.67 2.12
C HIS A 373 12.18 -14.16 2.10
N GLY A 374 12.92 -13.68 1.10
CA GLY A 374 13.30 -12.26 0.95
C GLY A 374 14.38 -11.75 1.92
N LEU A 375 15.02 -12.64 2.69
CA LEU A 375 16.07 -12.29 3.67
C LEU A 375 17.42 -12.01 3.03
N MET A 376 17.65 -12.52 1.82
CA MET A 376 18.84 -12.23 1.03
C MET A 376 18.43 -11.77 -0.36
N LEU A 377 19.01 -10.66 -0.80
CA LEU A 377 18.90 -10.18 -2.16
C LEU A 377 20.25 -10.37 -2.83
N SER A 378 20.21 -10.69 -4.12
CA SER A 378 21.40 -10.71 -4.95
C SER A 378 21.22 -9.86 -6.21
N SER A 379 22.30 -9.24 -6.64
CA SER A 379 22.37 -8.46 -7.87
C SER A 379 23.61 -8.85 -8.65
N VAL A 380 23.41 -9.24 -9.90
CA VAL A 380 24.52 -9.45 -10.84
C VAL A 380 25.04 -8.09 -11.27
N GLN A 381 26.31 -7.79 -11.03
CA GLN A 381 26.89 -6.53 -11.48
C GLN A 381 27.11 -6.57 -13.00
N SER A 382 26.78 -5.47 -13.68
CA SER A 382 26.92 -5.31 -15.14
C SER A 382 28.36 -5.43 -15.65
N SER A 383 29.35 -5.37 -14.76
CA SER A 383 30.78 -5.35 -15.10
C SER A 383 31.48 -6.73 -15.03
N GLY A 384 30.73 -7.83 -14.93
CA GLY A 384 31.30 -9.18 -14.86
C GLY A 384 32.00 -9.52 -13.53
N SER A 385 31.93 -8.63 -12.55
CA SER A 385 32.60 -8.72 -11.23
C SER A 385 31.85 -9.59 -10.20
N GLY A 386 31.17 -10.64 -10.65
CA GLY A 386 30.45 -11.55 -9.76
C GLY A 386 29.08 -11.04 -9.27
N GLU A 387 28.41 -11.89 -8.51
CA GLU A 387 27.11 -11.66 -7.90
C GLU A 387 27.29 -11.00 -6.53
N LEU A 388 26.65 -9.84 -6.29
CA LEU A 388 26.66 -9.15 -5.00
C LEU A 388 25.47 -9.63 -4.16
N VAL A 389 25.70 -9.93 -2.88
CA VAL A 389 24.68 -10.47 -1.95
C VAL A 389 24.59 -9.58 -0.72
N TRP A 390 23.36 -9.23 -0.30
CA TRP A 390 23.15 -8.43 0.92
C TRP A 390 21.82 -8.76 1.62
N ILE A 391 21.74 -8.39 2.90
CA ILE A 391 20.52 -8.49 3.72
C ILE A 391 19.81 -7.12 3.69
N PRO A 392 18.54 -7.03 3.25
CA PRO A 392 17.80 -5.78 3.14
C PRO A 392 17.22 -5.32 4.50
N LEU A 393 18.05 -5.26 5.55
CA LEU A 393 17.68 -4.82 6.89
C LEU A 393 18.47 -3.58 7.32
N ARG A 394 17.87 -2.74 8.16
CA ARG A 394 18.56 -1.58 8.74
C ARG A 394 19.60 -2.04 9.76
N LYS A 395 20.69 -1.27 9.91
CA LYS A 395 21.79 -1.51 10.84
C LYS A 395 21.33 -1.96 12.24
N LYS A 396 20.42 -1.20 12.87
CA LYS A 396 19.88 -1.52 14.20
C LYS A 396 19.16 -2.88 14.27
N ALA A 397 18.34 -3.19 13.27
CA ALA A 397 17.62 -4.46 13.22
C ALA A 397 18.57 -5.64 12.94
N LEU A 398 19.53 -5.44 12.04
CA LEU A 398 20.53 -6.44 11.71
C LEU A 398 21.42 -6.76 12.92
N SER A 399 21.86 -5.75 13.68
CA SER A 399 22.66 -5.95 14.89
C SER A 399 21.90 -6.74 15.96
N GLU A 400 20.63 -6.40 16.22
CA GLU A 400 19.79 -7.15 17.18
C GLU A 400 19.62 -8.63 16.77
N LEU A 401 19.41 -8.89 15.48
CA LEU A 401 19.25 -10.26 14.96
C LEU A 401 20.55 -11.06 15.08
N VAL A 402 21.68 -10.51 14.65
CA VAL A 402 22.98 -11.19 14.73
C VAL A 402 23.31 -11.53 16.19
N THR A 403 23.15 -10.58 17.12
CA THR A 403 23.38 -10.83 18.55
C THR A 403 22.45 -11.93 19.10
N SER A 404 21.17 -11.96 18.69
CA SER A 404 20.24 -13.01 19.14
C SER A 404 20.60 -14.41 18.63
N ILE A 405 21.16 -14.53 17.42
CA ILE A 405 21.66 -15.80 16.87
C ILE A 405 22.92 -16.24 17.62
N GLU A 406 23.85 -15.33 17.89
CA GLU A 406 25.11 -15.63 18.62
C GLU A 406 24.84 -16.09 20.05
N GLN A 407 23.85 -15.50 20.72
CA GLN A 407 23.42 -15.88 22.06
C GLN A 407 22.61 -17.19 22.10
N LYS A 408 22.45 -17.90 20.96
CA LYS A 408 21.63 -19.11 20.79
C LYS A 408 20.18 -18.94 21.27
N GLN A 409 19.65 -17.72 21.24
CA GLN A 409 18.26 -17.44 21.61
C GLN A 409 17.27 -17.75 20.47
N LEU A 410 17.79 -18.03 19.27
CA LEU A 410 17.02 -18.36 18.07
C LEU A 410 17.36 -19.73 17.47
#